data_AF-A0A9D5LTW5-F1
#
_entry.id   AF-A0A9D5LTW5-F1
#
_cell.length_a   1.000
_cell.length_b   1.000
_cell.length_c   1.000
_cell.angle_alpha   90.00
_cell.angle_beta   90.00
_cell.angle_gamma   90.00
#
_symmetry.space_group_name_H-M   'P 1'
#
loop_
_entity.id
_entity.type
_entity.pdbx_description
1 polymer ?
#
loop_
_entity_poly.entity_id
_entity_poly.type
_entity_poly.pdbx_seq_one_letter_code
_entity_poly.pdbx_strand_id
1 'polypeptide(L)'
;MKRTFKIFVTLLVLIAIPALAGLGIMALWNGIVTTICGFKAITFLQGAGLFFLGQLLSSGFIIPLFLGFGSLHAIRHHRGDWRDHWHKMSDEERREFIQRRREMFGFRNRPGNGEEASKE
;
A
#
# COMPACT_ATOMS: atom_id res chain seq x y z
N MET A 1 1.78 -15.34 21.72
CA MET A 1 3.24 -15.47 21.45
C MET A 1 3.62 -15.36 19.98
N LYS A 2 3.05 -16.16 19.05
CA LYS A 2 3.45 -16.13 17.63
C LYS A 2 3.17 -14.79 16.89
N ARG A 3 2.10 -14.08 17.27
CA ARG A 3 1.75 -12.76 16.69
C ARG A 3 2.65 -11.63 17.19
N THR A 4 2.91 -11.59 18.49
CA THR A 4 3.82 -10.60 19.08
C THR A 4 5.25 -10.80 18.58
N PHE A 5 5.71 -12.04 18.45
CA PHE A 5 7.01 -12.35 17.84
C PHE A 5 7.14 -11.84 16.40
N LYS A 6 6.12 -12.05 15.56
CA LYS A 6 6.11 -11.51 14.19
C LYS A 6 6.19 -9.98 14.16
N ILE A 7 5.43 -9.30 15.02
CA ILE A 7 5.47 -7.82 15.12
C ILE A 7 6.86 -7.34 15.55
N PHE A 8 7.46 -7.99 16.56
CA PHE A 8 8.82 -7.69 16.99
C PHE A 8 9.85 -7.86 15.88
N VAL A 9 9.79 -8.98 15.15
CA VAL A 9 10.68 -9.24 14.00
C VAL A 9 10.46 -8.21 12.90
N THR A 10 9.21 -7.87 12.56
CA THR A 10 8.91 -6.84 11.56
C THR A 10 9.44 -5.46 11.96
N LEU A 11 9.27 -5.06 13.22
CA LEU A 11 9.82 -3.79 13.73
C LEU A 11 11.34 -3.78 13.68
N LEU A 12 11.99 -4.89 14.06
CA LEU A 12 13.45 -5.01 14.02
C LEU A 12 13.98 -4.90 12.59
N VAL A 13 13.34 -5.58 11.63
CA VAL A 13 13.72 -5.48 10.20
C VAL A 13 13.51 -4.06 9.67
N LEU A 14 12.40 -3.41 10.05
CA LEU A 14 12.09 -2.04 9.62
C LEU A 14 13.11 -1.01 10.12
N ILE A 15 13.76 -1.25 11.25
CA ILE A 15 14.80 -0.38 11.80
C ILE A 15 16.20 -0.79 11.30
N ALA A 16 16.47 -2.08 11.18
CA ALA A 16 17.76 -2.60 10.77
C ALA A 16 18.11 -2.24 9.32
N ILE A 17 17.14 -2.28 8.41
CA ILE A 17 17.38 -1.99 6.99
C ILE A 17 17.82 -0.53 6.77
N PRO A 18 17.10 0.50 7.26
CA PRO A 18 17.55 1.89 7.15
C PRO A 18 18.88 2.14 7.85
N ALA A 19 19.15 1.45 8.97
CA ALA A 19 20.41 1.60 9.68
C ALA A 19 21.60 1.08 8.85
N LEU A 20 21.47 -0.12 8.26
CA LEU A 20 22.50 -0.69 7.39
C LEU A 20 22.70 0.16 6.12
N ALA A 21 21.61 0.64 5.51
CA ALA A 21 21.68 1.52 4.35
C ALA A 21 22.35 2.86 4.69
N GLY A 22 22.00 3.47 5.82
CA GLY A 22 22.61 4.71 6.32
C GLY A 22 24.11 4.57 6.59
N LEU A 23 24.55 3.43 7.16
CA LEU A 23 25.97 3.11 7.33
C LEU A 23 26.68 2.97 5.98
N GLY A 24 26.09 2.26 5.02
CA GLY A 24 26.65 2.11 3.68
C GLY A 24 26.83 3.46 2.98
N ILE A 25 25.81 4.31 3.04
CA ILE A 25 25.84 5.67 2.47
C ILE A 25 26.93 6.51 3.15
N MET A 26 27.03 6.47 4.48
CA MET A 26 28.06 7.20 5.23
C MET A 26 29.47 6.75 4.82
N ALA A 27 29.72 5.44 4.77
CA ALA A 27 31.02 4.89 4.42
C ALA A 27 31.41 5.22 2.97
N LEU A 28 30.48 5.06 2.03
CA LEU A 28 30.69 5.39 0.62
C LEU A 28 30.92 6.89 0.42
N TRP A 29 30.15 7.74 1.09
CA TRP A 29 30.32 9.19 1.00
C TRP A 29 31.67 9.62 1.54
N ASN A 30 32.04 9.17 2.74
CA ASN A 30 33.29 9.56 3.38
C ASN A 30 34.51 8.93 2.67
N GLY A 31 34.36 7.78 2.03
CA GLY A 31 35.44 7.12 1.29
C GLY A 31 35.64 7.66 -0.13
N ILE A 32 34.56 7.95 -0.85
CA ILE A 32 34.61 8.31 -2.27
C ILE A 32 34.41 9.81 -2.44
N VAL A 33 33.28 10.34 -1.99
CA VAL A 33 32.86 11.73 -2.25
C VAL A 33 33.76 12.73 -1.52
N THR A 34 34.09 12.45 -0.26
CA THR A 34 35.03 13.29 0.50
C THR A 34 36.44 13.24 -0.08
N THR A 35 36.92 12.05 -0.49
CA THR A 35 38.28 11.88 -1.02
C THR A 35 38.48 12.46 -2.41
N ILE A 36 37.52 12.24 -3.32
CA ILE A 36 37.65 12.64 -4.73
C ILE A 36 37.18 14.08 -4.94
N CYS A 37 36.07 14.47 -4.31
CA CYS A 37 35.47 15.78 -4.55
C CYS A 37 35.82 16.81 -3.47
N GLY A 38 36.54 16.42 -2.40
CA GLY A 38 36.91 17.33 -1.30
C GLY A 38 35.72 17.80 -0.45
N PHE A 39 34.56 17.14 -0.55
CA PHE A 39 33.37 17.51 0.21
C PHE A 39 33.48 17.10 1.68
N LYS A 40 32.80 17.84 2.56
CA LYS A 40 32.76 17.55 4.00
C LYS A 40 32.18 16.15 4.25
N ALA A 41 32.81 15.43 5.19
CA ALA A 41 32.33 14.15 5.66
C ALA A 41 30.93 14.26 6.27
N ILE A 42 30.10 13.25 6.03
CA ILE A 42 28.77 13.13 6.60
C ILE A 42 28.76 12.21 7.81
N THR A 43 27.87 12.50 8.74
CA THR A 43 27.59 11.67 9.92
C THR A 43 26.56 10.59 9.60
N PHE A 44 26.45 9.58 10.48
CA PHE A 44 25.47 8.51 10.33
C PHE A 44 24.04 9.04 10.17
N LEU A 45 23.68 10.07 10.94
CA LEU A 45 22.35 10.68 10.89
C LEU A 45 22.08 11.37 9.55
N GLN A 46 23.12 11.96 8.94
CA GLN A 46 23.03 12.54 7.59
C GLN A 46 22.94 11.48 6.50
N GLY A 47 23.68 10.37 6.63
CA GLY A 47 23.56 9.22 5.73
C GLY A 47 22.18 8.56 5.78
N ALA A 48 21.66 8.37 7.00
CA ALA A 48 20.29 7.92 7.21
C ALA A 48 19.27 8.93 6.67
N GLY A 49 19.49 10.23 6.88
CA GLY A 49 18.67 11.30 6.30
C GLY A 49 18.64 11.27 4.77
N LEU A 50 19.79 11.06 4.12
CA LEU A 50 19.89 10.88 2.66
C LEU A 50 19.11 9.66 2.19
N PHE A 51 19.19 8.55 2.93
CA PHE A 51 18.41 7.35 2.65
C PHE A 51 16.91 7.63 2.73
N PHE A 52 16.44 8.26 3.81
CA PHE A 52 15.04 8.63 3.97
C PHE A 52 14.57 9.61 2.91
N LEU A 53 15.40 10.58 2.54
CA LEU A 53 15.08 11.57 1.52
C LEU A 53 15.00 10.90 0.13
N GLY A 54 15.93 10.00 -0.20
CA GLY A 54 15.85 9.16 -1.39
C GLY A 54 14.61 8.25 -1.40
N GLN A 55 14.25 7.69 -0.25
CA GLN A 55 13.07 6.83 -0.10
C GLN A 55 11.75 7.61 -0.19
N LEU A 56 11.71 8.84 0.33
CA LEU A 56 10.57 9.76 0.26
C LEU A 56 10.38 10.28 -1.16
N LEU A 57 11.47 10.68 -1.82
CA LEU A 57 11.45 11.07 -3.24
C LEU A 57 11.05 9.89 -4.12
N SER A 58 11.53 8.69 -3.81
CA SER A 58 11.12 7.44 -4.47
C SER A 58 9.73 6.96 -4.04
N SER A 59 9.05 7.71 -3.17
CA SER A 59 7.63 7.58 -2.81
C SER A 59 7.16 6.12 -2.67
N GLY A 60 7.84 5.37 -1.79
CA GLY A 60 7.30 4.13 -1.26
C GLY A 60 7.22 2.94 -2.22
N PHE A 61 8.02 2.86 -3.28
CA PHE A 61 8.01 1.64 -4.13
C PHE A 61 8.75 0.44 -3.50
N ILE A 62 9.77 0.69 -2.66
CA ILE A 62 10.64 -0.36 -2.11
C ILE A 62 10.00 -1.07 -0.89
N ILE A 63 9.31 -0.32 -0.03
CA ILE A 63 8.69 -0.83 1.21
C ILE A 63 7.57 -1.88 0.93
N PRO A 64 6.59 -1.65 0.03
CA PRO A 64 5.59 -2.66 -0.33
C PRO A 64 6.17 -3.81 -1.17
N LEU A 65 7.29 -3.62 -1.88
CA LEU A 65 7.95 -4.70 -2.61
C LEU A 65 8.66 -5.68 -1.65
N PHE A 66 9.34 -5.16 -0.62
CA PHE A 66 10.01 -5.98 0.40
C PHE A 66 9.04 -6.63 1.40
N LEU A 67 7.95 -5.94 1.77
CA LEU A 67 6.88 -6.53 2.59
C LEU A 67 5.90 -7.40 1.77
N GLY A 68 5.94 -7.31 0.44
CA GLY A 68 5.03 -7.97 -0.50
C GLY A 68 5.32 -9.44 -0.80
N PHE A 69 6.51 -9.94 -0.44
CA PHE A 69 6.86 -11.36 -0.66
C PHE A 69 5.99 -12.35 0.14
N GLY A 70 5.29 -11.90 1.19
CA GLY A 70 4.33 -12.71 1.95
C GLY A 70 2.85 -12.50 1.59
N SER A 71 2.48 -11.34 1.02
CA SER A 71 1.06 -10.96 0.83
C SER A 71 0.59 -11.05 -0.63
N LEU A 72 1.49 -11.12 -1.61
CA LEU A 72 1.10 -11.30 -3.01
C LEU A 72 0.45 -12.67 -3.30
N HIS A 73 0.66 -13.67 -2.43
CA HIS A 73 0.02 -14.97 -2.59
C HIS A 73 -1.49 -14.94 -2.23
N ALA A 74 -1.90 -14.09 -1.29
CA ALA A 74 -3.30 -13.98 -0.87
C ALA A 74 -4.18 -13.24 -1.90
N ILE A 75 -3.63 -12.23 -2.59
CA ILE A 75 -4.38 -11.44 -3.59
C ILE A 75 -4.58 -12.24 -4.89
N ARG A 76 -3.71 -13.22 -5.18
CA ARG A 76 -3.82 -14.03 -6.41
C ARG A 76 -4.90 -15.11 -6.33
N HIS A 77 -5.26 -15.58 -5.14
CA HIS A 77 -6.27 -16.64 -4.98
C HIS A 77 -7.72 -16.14 -5.06
N HIS A 78 -7.99 -14.86 -4.76
CA HIS A 78 -9.37 -14.35 -4.76
C HIS A 78 -9.88 -13.83 -6.11
N ARG A 79 -9.05 -13.75 -7.16
CA ARG A 79 -9.53 -13.29 -8.49
C ARG A 79 -10.22 -14.37 -9.33
N GLY A 80 -10.00 -15.65 -9.03
CA GLY A 80 -10.61 -16.76 -9.79
C GLY A 80 -12.07 -17.04 -9.40
N ASP A 81 -12.35 -17.02 -8.10
CA ASP A 81 -13.62 -17.52 -7.56
C ASP A 81 -14.83 -16.64 -7.93
N TRP A 82 -14.62 -15.32 -7.99
CA TRP A 82 -15.65 -14.39 -8.43
C TRP A 82 -16.07 -14.64 -9.89
N ARG A 83 -15.11 -14.93 -10.78
CA ARG A 83 -15.40 -15.11 -12.21
C ARG A 83 -16.21 -16.38 -12.46
N ASP A 84 -15.89 -17.46 -11.75
CA ASP A 84 -16.63 -18.73 -11.84
C ASP A 84 -18.04 -18.65 -11.25
N HIS A 85 -18.24 -17.87 -10.19
CA HIS A 85 -19.57 -17.66 -9.60
C HIS A 85 -20.50 -16.90 -10.57
N TRP A 86 -19.98 -15.92 -11.31
CA TRP A 86 -20.77 -15.15 -12.29
C TRP A 86 -21.31 -16.03 -13.43
N HIS A 87 -20.56 -17.04 -13.88
CA HIS A 87 -20.99 -17.93 -14.96
C HIS A 87 -22.06 -18.94 -14.54
N LYS A 88 -22.23 -19.21 -13.24
CA LYS A 88 -23.20 -20.18 -12.71
C LYS A 88 -24.55 -19.60 -12.29
N MET A 89 -24.69 -18.27 -12.19
CA MET A 89 -25.98 -17.63 -11.89
C MET A 89 -26.93 -17.65 -13.09
N SER A 90 -28.21 -17.92 -12.83
CA SER A 90 -29.28 -17.70 -13.82
C SER A 90 -29.49 -16.21 -14.08
N ASP A 91 -30.11 -15.86 -15.20
CA ASP A 91 -30.39 -14.46 -15.53
C ASP A 91 -31.41 -13.80 -14.59
N GLU A 92 -32.19 -14.58 -13.82
CA GLU A 92 -33.02 -14.03 -12.74
C GLU A 92 -32.18 -13.66 -11.51
N GLU A 93 -31.30 -14.54 -11.04
CA GLU A 93 -30.45 -14.29 -9.87
C GLU A 93 -29.50 -13.11 -10.07
N ARG A 94 -29.00 -12.92 -11.31
CA ARG A 94 -28.18 -11.76 -11.67
C ARG A 94 -28.96 -10.44 -11.53
N ARG A 95 -30.23 -10.41 -11.91
CA ARG A 95 -31.07 -9.20 -11.82
C ARG A 95 -31.34 -8.82 -10.38
N GLU A 96 -31.67 -9.80 -9.53
CA GLU A 96 -31.84 -9.55 -8.09
C GLU A 96 -30.54 -9.07 -7.44
N PHE A 97 -29.40 -9.63 -7.83
CA PHE A 97 -28.11 -9.21 -7.30
C PHE A 97 -27.75 -7.78 -7.71
N ILE A 98 -28.01 -7.40 -8.97
CA ILE A 98 -27.83 -6.02 -9.46
C ILE A 98 -28.79 -5.07 -8.76
N GLN A 99 -30.04 -5.47 -8.54
CA GLN A 99 -31.05 -4.67 -7.85
C GLN A 99 -30.67 -4.44 -6.38
N ARG A 100 -30.32 -5.49 -5.63
CA ARG A 100 -29.81 -5.38 -4.25
C ARG A 100 -28.57 -4.48 -4.16
N ARG A 101 -27.66 -4.58 -5.13
CA ARG A 101 -26.48 -3.69 -5.16
C ARG A 101 -26.86 -2.25 -5.47
N ARG A 102 -27.77 -2.02 -6.41
CA ARG A 102 -28.27 -0.68 -6.75
C ARG A 102 -29.00 -0.06 -5.55
N GLU A 103 -29.70 -0.85 -4.74
CA GLU A 103 -30.33 -0.40 -3.49
C GLU A 103 -29.28 -0.05 -2.42
N MET A 104 -28.26 -0.89 -2.21
CA MET A 104 -27.17 -0.59 -1.25
C MET A 104 -26.29 0.59 -1.66
N PHE A 105 -25.93 0.72 -2.94
CA PHE A 105 -25.06 1.78 -3.46
C PHE A 105 -25.83 3.02 -3.94
N GLY A 106 -27.17 2.96 -4.00
CA GLY A 106 -28.06 4.04 -4.44
C GLY A 106 -28.34 5.11 -3.39
N PHE A 107 -27.91 4.92 -2.14
CA PHE A 107 -28.08 5.89 -1.04
C PHE A 107 -27.17 7.13 -1.11
N ARG A 108 -26.74 7.56 -2.31
CA ARG A 108 -25.94 8.80 -2.46
C ARG A 108 -26.57 9.90 -3.32
N ASN A 109 -27.72 9.70 -3.96
CA ASN A 109 -28.41 10.78 -4.67
C ASN A 109 -29.92 10.76 -4.39
N ARG A 110 -30.35 11.54 -3.40
CA ARG A 110 -31.74 12.01 -3.28
C ARG A 110 -31.77 13.51 -3.58
N PRO A 111 -32.41 13.93 -4.68
CA PRO A 111 -33.33 15.07 -4.67
C PRO A 111 -34.75 14.47 -4.66
N GLY A 112 -35.64 14.79 -3.72
CA GLY A 112 -36.23 16.11 -3.52
C GLY A 112 -37.67 16.02 -4.02
N ASN A 113 -38.64 15.98 -3.09
CA ASN A 113 -40.08 15.86 -3.34
C ASN A 113 -40.57 16.86 -4.39
N GLY A 114 -41.48 16.41 -5.26
CA GLY A 114 -42.18 17.26 -6.21
C GLY A 114 -43.28 16.54 -6.97
N GLU A 115 -44.21 15.87 -6.28
CA GLU A 115 -45.41 15.31 -6.91
C GLU A 115 -46.61 15.40 -5.97
N GLU A 116 -46.84 16.62 -5.46
CA GLU A 116 -48.10 17.05 -4.86
C GLU A 116 -48.47 18.41 -5.47
N ALA A 117 -49.00 18.43 -6.69
CA ALA A 117 -49.85 19.52 -7.20
C ALA A 117 -50.48 19.12 -8.54
N SER A 118 -51.80 19.29 -8.63
CA SER A 118 -52.63 19.25 -9.85
C SER A 118 -53.15 17.88 -10.30
N LYS A 119 -54.00 17.29 -9.46
CA LYS A 119 -55.28 16.70 -9.90
C LYS A 119 -56.35 16.93 -8.83
N GLU A 120 -56.78 18.19 -8.71
CA GLU A 120 -58.15 18.57 -8.35
C GLU A 120 -58.58 19.68 -9.31
#